data_AF-A0A819WLG1-F1
#
_entry.id   AF-A0A819WLG1-F1
#
_cell.length_a   1.000
_cell.length_b   1.000
_cell.length_c   1.000
_cell.angle_alpha   90.00
_cell.angle_beta   90.00
_cell.angle_gamma   90.00
#
_symmetry.space_group_name_H-M   'P 1'
#
loop_
_entity.id
_entity.type
_entity.pdbx_description
1 polymer ?
#
loop_
_entity_poly.entity_id
_entity_poly.type
_entity_poly.pdbx_seq_one_letter_code
_entity_poly.pdbx_strand_id
1 'polypeptide(L)'
;MTELYKKLKDNFFDRLPEPLQLFGELKKWKNECIGLVNKPNYVNLWMNDLLIKCDRILYSNIHYLLVFLATPPVTTSSAERAFSSIKRIKTYCRSTMVEQRLNGLAAAFIHKNVEIDANKILDLFAKKASTAF
;
A
#
# COMPACT_ATOMS: atom_id res chain seq x y z
N MET A 1 -25.22 -6.08 -0.13
CA MET A 1 -24.30 -7.22 -0.40
C MET A 1 -23.90 -7.28 -1.86
N THR A 2 -24.85 -7.26 -2.80
CA THR A 2 -24.60 -7.24 -4.25
C THR A 2 -23.77 -6.05 -4.73
N GLU A 3 -24.04 -4.85 -4.21
CA GLU A 3 -23.29 -3.65 -4.61
C GLU A 3 -21.85 -3.62 -4.07
N LEU A 4 -21.65 -4.06 -2.82
CA LEU A 4 -20.31 -4.18 -2.21
C LEU A 4 -19.49 -5.28 -2.90
N TYR A 5 -20.13 -6.41 -3.22
CA TYR A 5 -19.51 -7.46 -4.03
C TYR A 5 -19.13 -6.94 -5.43
N LYS A 6 -19.99 -6.16 -6.08
CA LYS A 6 -19.68 -5.54 -7.38
C LYS A 6 -18.49 -4.58 -7.28
N LYS A 7 -18.46 -3.69 -6.28
CA LYS A 7 -17.33 -2.79 -6.04
C LYS A 7 -16.03 -3.53 -5.72
N LEU A 8 -16.08 -4.61 -4.94
CA LEU A 8 -14.90 -5.43 -4.65
C LEU A 8 -14.42 -6.16 -5.90
N LYS A 9 -15.34 -6.71 -6.68
CA LYS A 9 -15.05 -7.37 -7.95
C LYS A 9 -14.44 -6.39 -8.96
N ASP A 10 -14.98 -5.18 -9.09
CA ASP A 10 -14.48 -4.25 -10.09
C ASP A 10 -13.10 -3.65 -9.73
N ASN A 11 -12.74 -3.59 -8.44
CA ASN A 11 -11.50 -2.93 -7.99
C ASN A 11 -10.39 -3.88 -7.52
N PHE A 12 -10.70 -5.11 -7.09
CA PHE A 12 -9.75 -5.97 -6.38
C PHE A 12 -9.64 -7.39 -6.93
N PHE A 13 -10.40 -7.77 -7.96
CA PHE A 13 -10.44 -9.15 -8.45
C PHE A 13 -9.07 -9.73 -8.81
N ASP A 14 -8.19 -8.91 -9.38
CA ASP A 14 -6.83 -9.32 -9.78
C ASP A 14 -5.87 -9.47 -8.60
N ARG A 15 -6.25 -9.00 -7.40
CA ARG A 15 -5.41 -9.00 -6.19
C ARG A 15 -5.85 -10.03 -5.16
N LEU A 16 -6.97 -10.72 -5.37
CA LEU A 16 -7.50 -11.70 -4.43
C LEU A 16 -6.89 -13.08 -4.67
N PRO A 17 -6.57 -13.84 -3.60
CA PRO A 17 -6.07 -15.21 -3.73
C PRO A 17 -7.03 -16.15 -4.46
N GLU A 18 -8.34 -16.10 -4.13
CA GLU A 18 -9.35 -17.01 -4.70
C GLU A 18 -10.69 -16.30 -4.98
N PRO A 19 -10.79 -15.50 -6.05
CA PRO A 19 -11.92 -14.59 -6.24
C PRO A 19 -13.28 -15.27 -6.45
N LEU A 20 -13.30 -16.54 -6.88
CA LEU A 20 -14.53 -17.32 -7.10
C LEU A 20 -15.23 -17.70 -5.78
N GLN A 21 -14.48 -17.84 -4.68
CA GLN A 21 -15.01 -18.26 -3.38
C GLN A 21 -15.47 -17.09 -2.52
N LEU A 22 -15.14 -15.86 -2.92
CA LEU A 22 -15.42 -14.62 -2.20
C LEU A 22 -16.88 -14.49 -1.76
N PHE A 23 -17.84 -14.81 -2.63
CA PHE A 23 -19.26 -14.67 -2.28
C PHE A 23 -19.68 -15.64 -1.17
N GLY A 24 -19.21 -16.88 -1.23
CA GLY A 24 -19.49 -17.91 -0.23
C GLY A 24 -18.82 -17.59 1.11
N GLU A 25 -17.55 -17.17 1.07
CA GLU A 25 -16.83 -16.70 2.25
C GLU A 25 -17.52 -15.50 2.89
N LEU A 26 -17.89 -14.47 2.13
CA LEU A 26 -18.54 -13.27 2.65
C LEU A 26 -19.87 -13.58 3.34
N LYS A 27 -20.66 -14.50 2.77
CA LYS A 27 -21.92 -14.92 3.38
C LYS A 27 -21.68 -15.66 4.70
N LYS A 28 -20.71 -16.57 4.74
CA LYS A 28 -20.32 -17.30 5.96
C LYS A 28 -19.80 -16.34 7.03
N TRP A 29 -18.85 -15.49 6.67
CA TRP A 29 -18.23 -14.52 7.58
C TRP A 29 -19.22 -13.49 8.12
N LYS A 30 -20.18 -13.04 7.32
CA LYS A 30 -21.24 -12.16 7.80
C LYS A 30 -22.04 -12.81 8.93
N ASN A 31 -22.38 -14.09 8.78
CA ASN A 31 -23.14 -14.81 9.80
C ASN A 31 -22.30 -15.00 11.08
N GLU A 32 -21.01 -15.32 10.94
CA GLU A 32 -20.06 -15.37 12.06
C GLU A 32 -19.97 -14.02 12.79
N CYS A 33 -19.79 -12.91 12.06
CA CYS A 33 -19.75 -11.57 12.64
C CYS A 33 -21.04 -11.21 13.39
N ILE A 34 -22.22 -11.55 12.86
CA ILE A 34 -23.50 -11.33 13.55
C ILE A 34 -23.56 -12.16 14.84
N GLY A 35 -23.07 -13.40 14.81
CA GLY A 35 -22.96 -14.25 16.00
C GLY A 35 -22.00 -13.70 17.07
N LEU A 36 -20.96 -12.99 16.66
CA LEU A 36 -20.01 -12.33 17.56
C LEU A 36 -20.62 -11.05 18.17
N VAL A 37 -21.29 -10.22 17.38
CA VAL A 37 -21.92 -8.96 17.85
C VAL A 37 -23.04 -9.21 18.86
N ASN A 38 -23.78 -10.31 18.74
CA ASN A 38 -24.88 -10.66 19.66
C ASN A 38 -24.42 -11.12 21.05
N LYS A 39 -23.11 -11.30 21.28
CA LYS A 39 -22.57 -11.64 22.60
C LYS A 39 -22.22 -10.36 23.37
N PRO A 40 -22.57 -10.24 24.67
CA PRO A 40 -22.53 -8.98 25.41
C PRO A 40 -21.13 -8.36 25.60
N ASN A 41 -20.05 -9.10 25.34
CA ASN A 41 -18.66 -8.65 25.51
C ASN A 41 -17.96 -8.14 24.22
N TYR A 42 -18.67 -8.06 23.09
CA TYR A 42 -18.04 -7.86 21.77
C TYR A 42 -18.12 -6.43 21.22
N VAL A 43 -18.64 -5.48 22.01
CA VAL A 43 -18.81 -4.07 21.61
C VAL A 43 -17.47 -3.37 21.31
N ASN A 44 -16.33 -3.96 21.71
CA ASN A 44 -14.99 -3.41 21.53
C ASN A 44 -14.06 -4.26 20.65
N LEU A 45 -14.52 -5.00 19.63
CA LEU A 45 -13.57 -5.70 18.74
C LEU A 45 -12.81 -4.70 17.86
N TRP A 46 -11.53 -4.50 18.16
CA TRP A 46 -10.63 -3.76 17.29
C TRP A 46 -10.28 -4.64 16.07
N MET A 47 -9.87 -4.03 14.95
CA MET A 47 -9.52 -4.74 13.71
C MET A 47 -8.47 -5.85 13.93
N ASN A 48 -7.60 -5.70 14.92
CA ASN A 48 -6.62 -6.71 15.31
C ASN A 48 -7.27 -7.98 15.87
N ASP A 49 -8.31 -7.86 16.70
CA ASP A 49 -9.01 -9.00 17.30
C ASP A 49 -9.83 -9.76 16.25
N LEU A 50 -10.38 -9.04 15.27
CA LEU A 50 -11.03 -9.64 14.10
C LEU A 50 -10.03 -10.44 13.25
N LEU A 51 -8.81 -9.92 13.09
CA LEU A 51 -7.76 -10.58 12.33
C LEU A 51 -7.25 -11.86 13.00
N ILE A 52 -7.21 -11.89 14.33
CA ILE A 52 -6.81 -13.08 15.12
C ILE A 52 -7.88 -14.18 15.02
N LYS A 53 -9.16 -13.80 14.96
CA LYS A 53 -10.27 -14.76 14.85
C LYS A 53 -10.54 -15.24 13.42
N CYS A 54 -10.11 -14.47 12.43
CA CYS A 54 -10.24 -14.86 11.03
C CYS A 54 -9.23 -15.97 10.72
N ASP A 55 -9.72 -17.20 10.51
CA ASP A 55 -8.86 -18.29 10.06
C ASP A 55 -8.41 -18.03 8.61
N ARG A 56 -7.10 -17.86 8.42
CA ARG A 56 -6.47 -17.65 7.11
C ARG A 56 -6.81 -18.73 6.09
N ILE A 57 -7.03 -19.97 6.55
CA ILE A 57 -7.24 -21.11 5.67
C ILE A 57 -8.69 -21.16 5.18
N LEU A 58 -9.65 -20.88 6.07
CA LEU A 58 -11.08 -20.92 5.74
C LEU A 58 -11.59 -19.64 5.08
N TYR A 59 -10.93 -18.51 5.33
CA TYR A 59 -11.35 -17.19 4.89
C TYR A 59 -10.19 -16.40 4.26
N SER A 60 -9.46 -17.03 3.33
CA SER A 60 -8.26 -16.46 2.72
C SER A 60 -8.50 -15.08 2.08
N ASN A 61 -9.62 -14.90 1.36
CA ASN A 61 -9.94 -13.61 0.73
C ASN A 61 -10.32 -12.54 1.75
N ILE A 62 -11.09 -12.91 2.77
CA ILE A 62 -11.51 -11.97 3.82
C ILE A 62 -10.34 -11.60 4.70
N HIS A 63 -9.47 -12.55 5.03
CA HIS A 63 -8.23 -12.29 5.74
C HIS A 63 -7.35 -11.32 4.96
N TYR A 64 -7.20 -11.53 3.65
CA TYR A 64 -6.45 -10.62 2.78
C TYR A 64 -7.07 -9.22 2.77
N LEU A 65 -8.40 -9.10 2.68
CA LEU A 65 -9.09 -7.82 2.73
C LEU A 65 -8.99 -7.16 4.12
N LEU A 66 -9.05 -7.93 5.21
CA LEU A 66 -8.91 -7.43 6.58
C LEU A 66 -7.48 -6.97 6.84
N VAL A 67 -6.48 -7.72 6.40
CA VAL A 67 -5.08 -7.26 6.40
C VAL A 67 -4.98 -6.01 5.56
N PHE A 68 -5.47 -6.01 4.33
CA PHE A 68 -5.42 -4.85 3.45
C PHE A 68 -6.10 -3.61 4.04
N LEU A 69 -7.20 -3.75 4.77
CA LEU A 69 -7.92 -2.69 5.48
C LEU A 69 -7.24 -2.29 6.80
N ALA A 70 -6.59 -3.22 7.48
CA ALA A 70 -5.74 -2.94 8.63
C ALA A 70 -4.38 -2.32 8.21
N THR A 71 -4.02 -2.46 6.93
CA THR A 71 -2.73 -2.06 6.37
C THR A 71 -2.68 -0.70 5.62
N PRO A 72 -3.73 0.07 5.25
CA PRO A 72 -3.51 1.23 4.37
C PRO A 72 -3.55 2.58 5.12
N PRO A 73 -2.70 3.57 4.76
CA PRO A 73 -1.50 3.49 3.94
C PRO A 73 -0.27 3.23 4.83
N VAL A 74 0.84 2.90 4.18
CA VAL A 74 2.19 3.03 4.73
C VAL A 74 2.28 4.35 5.50
N THR A 75 2.19 4.27 6.84
CA THR A 75 2.34 5.34 7.84
C THR A 75 2.00 6.75 7.34
N THR A 76 0.93 7.38 7.85
CA THR A 76 0.79 8.86 7.76
C THR A 76 2.14 9.54 7.96
N SER A 77 2.95 9.05 8.90
CA SER A 77 4.35 9.45 9.07
C SER A 77 5.28 9.26 7.86
N SER A 78 5.30 8.15 7.11
CA SER A 78 6.20 8.00 5.93
C SER A 78 5.67 8.74 4.72
N ALA A 79 4.35 8.80 4.49
CA ALA A 79 3.79 9.67 3.46
C ALA A 79 4.07 11.14 3.79
N GLU A 80 3.79 11.58 5.03
CA GLU A 80 4.13 12.93 5.53
C GLU A 80 5.63 13.18 5.50
N ARG A 81 6.47 12.20 5.83
CA ARG A 81 7.94 12.31 5.77
C ARG A 81 8.39 12.45 4.32
N ALA A 82 7.80 11.72 3.37
CA ALA A 82 8.08 11.86 1.95
C ALA A 82 7.67 13.26 1.44
N PHE A 83 6.45 13.71 1.73
CA PHE A 83 5.98 15.05 1.37
C PHE A 83 6.79 16.17 2.04
N SER A 84 7.16 16.01 3.32
CA SER A 84 8.02 16.94 4.06
C SER A 84 9.43 16.98 3.47
N SER A 85 9.97 15.83 3.06
CA SER A 85 11.26 15.74 2.38
C SER A 85 11.24 16.47 1.03
N ILE A 86 10.21 16.24 0.21
CA ILE A 86 10.03 16.94 -1.07
C ILE A 86 9.88 18.45 -0.85
N LYS A 87 9.08 18.86 0.14
CA LYS A 87 8.91 20.27 0.51
C LYS A 87 10.26 20.89 0.88
N ARG A 88 11.08 20.20 1.68
CA ARG A 88 12.43 20.64 2.06
C ARG A 88 13.37 20.75 0.85
N ILE A 89 13.36 19.76 -0.06
CA ILE A 89 14.15 19.80 -1.31
C ILE A 89 13.76 21.04 -2.14
N LYS A 90 12.46 21.27 -2.32
CA LYS A 90 11.93 22.41 -3.09
C LYS A 90 12.31 23.76 -2.46
N THR A 91 12.25 23.87 -1.13
CA THR A 91 12.66 25.09 -0.41
C THR A 91 14.17 25.33 -0.48
N TYR A 92 14.99 24.28 -0.31
CA TYR A 92 16.45 24.40 -0.32
C TYR A 92 16.98 24.80 -1.70
N CYS A 93 16.49 24.17 -2.77
CA CYS A 93 16.93 24.47 -4.13
C CYS A 93 16.30 25.75 -4.73
N ARG A 94 15.35 26.40 -4.04
CA ARG A 94 14.58 27.59 -4.53
C ARG A 94 14.23 27.52 -6.03
N SER A 95 13.89 26.34 -6.53
CA SER A 95 13.85 26.09 -7.97
C SER A 95 12.42 25.97 -8.49
N THR A 96 12.12 26.65 -9.59
CA THR A 96 11.07 26.28 -10.57
C THR A 96 11.51 25.02 -11.34
N MET A 97 11.83 23.95 -10.62
CA MET A 97 12.30 22.70 -11.23
C MET A 97 11.18 22.00 -11.98
N VAL A 98 11.50 21.44 -13.14
CA VAL A 98 10.63 20.51 -13.86
C VAL A 98 10.40 19.26 -13.02
N GLU A 99 9.16 18.75 -13.01
CA GLU A 99 8.69 17.64 -12.19
C GLU A 99 9.61 16.40 -12.24
N GLN A 100 10.15 16.09 -13.43
CA GLN A 100 11.05 14.96 -13.65
C GLN A 100 12.31 15.01 -12.77
N ARG A 101 12.94 16.19 -12.65
CA ARG A 101 14.16 16.34 -11.84
C ARG A 101 13.84 16.31 -10.34
N LEU A 102 12.69 16.86 -9.95
CA LEU A 102 12.22 16.82 -8.57
C LEU A 102 11.94 15.38 -8.12
N ASN A 103 11.27 14.58 -8.95
CA ASN A 103 10.95 13.18 -8.66
C ASN A 103 12.22 12.34 -8.51
N GLY A 104 13.22 12.55 -9.38
CA GLY A 104 14.52 11.88 -9.26
C GLY A 104 15.25 12.21 -7.95
N LEU A 105 15.26 13.48 -7.55
CA LEU A 105 15.87 13.91 -6.28
C LEU A 105 15.09 13.40 -5.06
N ALA A 106 13.76 13.38 -5.12
CA ALA A 106 12.92 12.84 -4.06
C ALA A 106 13.19 11.35 -3.85
N ALA A 107 13.28 10.58 -4.92
CA ALA A 107 13.63 9.16 -4.87
C ALA A 107 15.02 8.94 -4.26
N ALA A 108 16.04 9.70 -4.70
CA ALA A 108 17.38 9.63 -4.11
C ALA A 108 17.40 10.00 -2.61
N PHE A 109 16.56 10.95 -2.18
CA PHE A 109 16.47 11.35 -0.77
C PHE A 109 15.69 10.37 0.11
N ILE A 110 14.72 9.64 -0.44
CA ILE A 110 13.97 8.61 0.30
C ILE A 110 14.83 7.34 0.41
N HIS A 111 15.54 6.97 -0.65
CA HIS A 111 16.35 5.75 -0.75
C HIS A 111 17.83 6.00 -0.45
N LYS A 112 18.15 6.69 0.64
CA LYS A 112 19.55 7.01 1.03
C LYS A 112 20.41 5.79 1.37
N ASN A 113 19.79 4.64 1.62
CA ASN A 113 20.48 3.41 1.96
C ASN A 113 21.02 2.66 0.73
N VAL A 114 20.80 3.19 -0.48
CA VAL A 114 21.41 2.66 -1.70
C VAL A 114 22.78 3.31 -1.84
N GLU A 115 23.85 2.52 -1.79
CA GLU A 115 25.21 3.01 -2.04
C GLU A 115 25.35 3.46 -3.48
N ILE A 116 25.71 4.73 -3.67
CA ILE A 116 25.88 5.32 -4.98
C ILE A 116 27.37 5.37 -5.31
N ASP A 117 27.80 4.54 -6.25
CA ASP A 117 29.18 4.56 -6.77
C ASP A 117 29.34 5.68 -7.80
N ALA A 118 30.08 6.72 -7.44
CA ALA A 118 30.34 7.88 -8.29
C ALA A 118 31.02 7.51 -9.61
N ASN A 119 31.86 6.47 -9.64
CA ASN A 119 32.57 6.06 -10.85
C ASN A 119 31.61 5.46 -11.88
N LYS A 120 30.63 4.65 -11.42
CA LYS A 120 29.57 4.10 -12.29
C LYS A 120 28.69 5.20 -12.86
N ILE A 121 28.39 6.23 -12.07
CA ILE A 121 27.61 7.38 -12.55
C ILE A 121 28.38 8.12 -13.64
N LEU A 122 29.68 8.35 -13.44
CA LEU A 122 30.52 9.04 -14.42
C LEU A 122 30.56 8.27 -15.75
N ASP A 123 30.74 6.95 -15.69
CA ASP A 123 30.73 6.08 -16.88
C ASP A 123 29.36 6.09 -17.59
N LEU A 124 28.24 6.09 -16.85
CA LEU A 124 26.90 6.21 -17.42
C LEU A 124 26.69 7.56 -18.12
N PHE A 125 27.16 8.66 -17.54
CA PHE A 125 27.09 9.98 -18.17
C PHE A 125 27.97 10.07 -19.42
N ALA A 126 29.18 9.51 -19.38
CA ALA A 126 30.09 9.44 -20.52
C ALA A 126 29.47 8.63 -21.68
N LYS A 127 28.86 7.48 -21.37
CA LYS A 127 28.15 6.66 -22.37
C LYS A 127 26.96 7.38 -22.99
N LYS A 128 26.16 8.09 -22.19
CA LYS A 128 25.00 8.83 -22.68
C LYS A 128 25.39 10.02 -23.57
N ALA A 129 26.53 10.66 -23.30
CA ALA A 129 27.08 11.72 -24.15
C ALA A 129 27.56 11.19 -25.51
N SER A 130 28.09 9.97 -25.56
CA SER A 130 28.55 9.33 -26.80
C SER A 130 27.42 8.87 -27.72
N THR A 131 26.23 8.59 -27.18
CA THR A 131 25.07 8.11 -27.96
C THR A 131 24.16 9.22 -28.50
N ALA A 132 24.53 10.50 -28.30
CA ALA A 132 23.76 11.66 -28.73
C ALA A 132 24.30 12.32 -30.02
N PHE A 133 25.17 11.62 -30.75
CA PHE A 133 25.63 12.00 -32.10
C PHE A 133 24.99 11.10 -33.15
#